data_AF-A0A0M8MUR8-F1
#
_entry.id   AF-A0A0M8MUR8-F1
#
_cell.length_a   1.000
_cell.length_b   1.000
_cell.length_c   1.000
_cell.angle_alpha   90.00
_cell.angle_beta   90.00
_cell.angle_gamma   90.00
#
_symmetry.space_group_name_H-M   'P 1'
#
loop_
_entity.id
_entity.type
_entity.pdbx_description
1 polymer ?
#
loop_
_entity_poly.entity_id
_entity_poly.type
_entity_poly.pdbx_seq_one_letter_code
_entity_poly.pdbx_strand_id
1 'polypeptide(L)'
;MYQDLYLPHDQLTAVALRYPTNPLLHGRGQPGTHDVDIGTKILQDFRDNASTIRIPVYDKSAHEGLGDRLPSWHVIEGAVDIVLFEGWCLGFHSVPMSVLQRTMEVAKDVTPAPAYAAYTLQDVSLINQELAVWEQAWYPLLDAFIQLYPITPPGTSPWSLVYAWRLEAEHTMKQRNGGHGMTDEQVKAFVQRYLPSYELFTLDLRSASSRWHGHGMRIEIQADRSAQAIEYT
;
A
#
# COMPACT_ATOMS: atom_id res chain seq x y z
N MET A 1 3.73 -9.04 7.12
CA MET A 1 5.06 -8.81 6.51
C MET A 1 5.19 -7.41 5.90
N TYR A 2 4.40 -6.98 4.90
CA TYR A 2 4.54 -5.63 4.31
C TYR A 2 4.54 -4.49 5.33
N GLN A 3 3.56 -4.51 6.25
CA GLN A 3 3.44 -3.50 7.29
C GLN A 3 4.54 -3.61 8.36
N ASP A 4 5.25 -4.74 8.40
CA ASP A 4 6.40 -4.95 9.27
C ASP A 4 7.70 -4.39 8.66
N LEU A 5 7.68 -4.14 7.34
CA LEU A 5 8.79 -3.59 6.57
C LEU A 5 8.81 -2.07 6.52
N TYR A 6 8.00 -1.35 7.31
CA TYR A 6 8.18 0.10 7.43
C TYR A 6 9.60 0.43 7.89
N LEU A 7 10.11 1.58 7.44
CA LEU A 7 11.35 2.14 7.96
C LEU A 7 11.20 2.42 9.48
N PRO A 8 12.28 2.26 10.27
CA PRO A 8 12.27 2.67 11.68
C PRO A 8 11.97 4.17 11.83
N HIS A 9 11.59 4.58 13.04
CA HIS A 9 11.08 5.93 13.30
C HIS A 9 12.06 7.06 12.89
N ASP A 10 13.35 6.87 13.18
CA ASP A 10 14.41 7.82 12.84
C ASP A 10 14.56 7.98 11.32
N GLN A 11 14.47 6.89 10.58
CA GLN A 11 14.55 6.89 9.12
C GLN A 11 13.28 7.47 8.47
N LEU A 12 12.09 7.20 9.01
CA LEU A 12 10.86 7.88 8.57
C LEU A 12 10.95 9.39 8.80
N THR A 13 11.51 9.80 9.94
CA THR A 13 11.77 11.22 10.24
C THR A 13 12.74 11.83 9.23
N ALA A 14 13.82 11.10 8.90
CA ALA A 14 14.78 11.54 7.88
C ALA A 14 14.13 11.67 6.48
N VAL A 15 13.23 10.77 6.11
CA VAL A 15 12.45 10.87 4.86
C VAL A 15 11.59 12.14 4.85
N ALA A 16 10.86 12.41 5.94
CA ALA A 16 10.03 13.62 6.05
C ALA A 16 10.88 14.90 5.99
N LEU A 17 12.05 14.93 6.63
CA LEU A 17 12.99 16.06 6.60
C LEU A 17 13.61 16.27 5.21
N ARG A 18 13.84 15.20 4.46
CA ARG A 18 14.35 15.27 3.08
C ARG A 18 13.31 15.84 2.11
N TYR A 19 12.03 15.62 2.37
CA TYR A 19 10.92 16.08 1.53
C TYR A 19 9.90 16.90 2.34
N PRO A 20 10.31 18.09 2.86
CA PRO A 20 9.50 18.84 3.82
C PRO A 20 8.18 19.38 3.23
N THR A 21 8.09 19.49 1.91
CA THR A 21 6.89 19.97 1.20
C THR A 21 5.99 18.84 0.69
N ASN A 22 6.40 17.57 0.82
CA ASN A 22 5.63 16.43 0.32
C ASN A 22 4.89 15.72 1.46
N PRO A 23 3.62 16.07 1.73
CA PRO A 23 2.84 15.46 2.82
C PRO A 23 2.56 13.96 2.64
N LEU A 24 2.75 13.38 1.44
CA LEU A 24 2.60 11.93 1.22
C LEU A 24 3.70 11.14 1.94
N LEU A 25 4.89 11.73 2.09
CA LEU A 25 6.07 11.12 2.70
C LEU A 25 6.24 11.50 4.18
N HIS A 26 5.28 12.22 4.77
CA HIS A 26 5.31 12.58 6.19
C HIS A 26 4.71 11.45 7.02
N GLY A 27 5.61 10.59 7.54
CA GLY A 27 5.26 9.40 8.30
C GLY A 27 4.96 8.18 7.42
N ARG A 28 4.76 7.02 8.06
CA ARG A 28 4.58 5.74 7.38
C ARG A 28 3.33 5.71 6.48
N GLY A 29 3.41 4.95 5.39
CA GLY A 29 2.24 4.52 4.62
C GLY A 29 2.51 4.33 3.13
N GLN A 30 3.01 5.37 2.48
CA GLN A 30 3.20 5.43 1.04
C GLN A 30 4.49 4.70 0.59
N PRO A 31 4.60 4.32 -0.70
CA PRO A 31 5.88 3.95 -1.30
C PRO A 31 6.98 4.98 -0.96
N GLY A 32 8.17 4.50 -0.63
CA GLY A 32 9.26 5.30 -0.07
C GLY A 32 9.33 5.33 1.46
N THR A 33 8.37 4.70 2.14
CA THR A 33 8.37 4.60 3.62
C THR A 33 8.66 3.19 4.14
N HIS A 34 9.09 2.29 3.25
CA HIS A 34 9.41 0.89 3.57
C HIS A 34 10.89 0.60 3.31
N ASP A 35 11.42 -0.34 4.07
CA ASP A 35 12.77 -0.88 3.98
C ASP A 35 12.81 -1.96 2.90
N VAL A 36 13.06 -1.51 1.66
CA VAL A 36 13.02 -2.38 0.47
C VAL A 36 14.10 -3.43 0.52
N ASP A 37 15.29 -3.09 1.02
CA ASP A 37 16.42 -4.01 1.10
C ASP A 37 16.14 -5.16 2.06
N ILE A 38 15.59 -4.87 3.26
CA ILE A 38 15.19 -5.92 4.21
C ILE A 38 14.07 -6.78 3.61
N GLY A 39 13.06 -6.17 2.97
CA GLY A 39 11.99 -6.91 2.30
C GLY A 39 12.52 -7.86 1.23
N THR A 40 13.44 -7.37 0.40
CA THR A 40 14.07 -8.14 -0.69
C THR A 40 14.87 -9.30 -0.12
N LYS A 41 15.68 -9.05 0.92
CA LYS A 41 16.44 -10.10 1.58
C LYS A 41 15.53 -11.19 2.14
N ILE A 42 14.45 -10.83 2.83
CA ILE A 42 13.51 -11.82 3.40
C ILE A 42 12.85 -12.65 2.31
N LEU A 43 12.35 -12.00 1.25
CA LEU A 43 11.74 -12.70 0.12
C LEU A 43 12.75 -13.63 -0.55
N GLN A 44 14.01 -13.22 -0.72
CA GLN A 44 15.06 -14.07 -1.27
C GLN A 44 15.39 -15.24 -0.34
N ASP A 45 15.49 -15.01 0.98
CA ASP A 45 15.73 -16.06 1.96
C ASP A 45 14.61 -17.14 1.91
N PHE A 46 13.36 -16.74 1.67
CA PHE A 46 12.26 -17.68 1.40
C PHE A 46 12.47 -18.47 0.10
N ARG A 47 12.84 -17.79 -1.00
CA ARG A 47 13.10 -18.45 -2.30
C ARG A 47 14.26 -19.46 -2.22
N ASP A 48 15.26 -19.16 -1.41
CA ASP A 48 16.46 -19.99 -1.23
C ASP A 48 16.25 -21.11 -0.20
N ASN A 49 15.04 -21.23 0.39
CA ASN A 49 14.73 -22.18 1.47
C ASN A 49 15.74 -22.08 2.63
N ALA A 50 16.07 -20.85 3.04
CA ALA A 50 16.95 -20.62 4.17
C ALA A 50 16.41 -21.32 5.42
N SER A 51 17.30 -21.96 6.20
CA SER A 51 16.91 -22.73 7.38
C SER A 51 16.27 -21.88 8.48
N THR A 52 16.62 -20.59 8.52
CA THR A 52 16.18 -19.63 9.52
C THR A 52 15.95 -18.29 8.84
N ILE A 53 14.72 -17.77 8.93
CA ILE A 53 14.32 -16.49 8.34
C ILE A 53 13.86 -15.56 9.46
N ARG A 54 14.33 -14.31 9.43
CA ARG A 54 13.97 -13.30 10.42
C ARG A 54 13.12 -12.23 9.77
N ILE A 55 11.93 -12.02 10.31
CA ILE A 55 11.02 -10.97 9.86
C ILE A 55 10.97 -9.88 10.93
N PRO A 56 11.14 -8.60 10.59
CA PRO A 56 11.00 -7.53 11.56
C PRO A 56 9.58 -7.52 12.11
N VAL A 57 9.40 -6.89 13.27
CA VAL A 57 8.07 -6.61 13.81
C VAL A 57 7.96 -5.10 13.94
N TYR A 58 6.86 -4.53 13.44
CA TYR A 58 6.64 -3.10 13.50
C TYR A 58 5.54 -2.76 14.51
N ASP A 59 5.89 -2.01 15.54
CA ASP A 59 4.95 -1.50 16.53
C ASP A 59 4.42 -0.14 16.07
N LYS A 60 3.18 -0.12 15.59
CA LYS A 60 2.50 1.11 15.16
C LYS A 60 2.11 2.03 16.31
N SER A 61 2.10 1.56 17.55
CA SER A 61 1.71 2.32 18.74
C SER A 61 2.87 3.12 19.34
N ALA A 62 4.12 2.73 19.03
CA ALA A 62 5.32 3.43 19.46
C ALA A 62 5.32 4.90 18.99
N HIS A 63 6.04 5.76 19.73
CA HIS A 63 6.15 7.20 19.48
C HIS A 63 4.79 7.87 19.24
N GLU A 64 3.86 7.69 20.19
CA GLU A 64 2.50 8.26 20.14
C GLU A 64 1.73 7.88 18.86
N GLY A 65 1.93 6.66 18.37
CA GLY A 65 1.25 6.16 17.17
C GLY A 65 1.95 6.46 15.85
N LEU A 66 3.12 7.12 15.86
CA LEU A 66 3.96 7.33 14.67
C LEU A 66 4.64 6.02 14.23
N GLY A 67 4.88 5.13 15.17
CA GLY A 67 5.37 3.77 14.98
C GLY A 67 6.89 3.64 14.95
N ASP A 68 7.38 2.43 15.23
CA ASP A 68 8.79 2.06 15.14
C ASP A 68 8.98 0.56 14.88
N ARG A 69 10.17 0.19 14.42
CA ARG A 69 10.57 -1.21 14.33
C ARG A 69 11.04 -1.70 15.70
N LEU A 70 10.53 -2.85 16.13
CA LEU A 70 10.99 -3.48 17.38
C LEU A 70 12.42 -4.03 17.21
N PRO A 71 13.25 -4.01 18.27
CA PRO A 71 14.56 -4.67 18.25
C PRO A 71 14.46 -6.19 18.09
N SER A 72 13.34 -6.78 18.52
CA SER A 72 13.06 -8.20 18.36
C SER A 72 12.44 -8.49 16.99
N TRP A 73 12.87 -9.60 16.40
CA TRP A 73 12.41 -10.06 15.10
C TRP A 73 11.70 -11.40 15.29
N HIS A 74 10.64 -11.63 14.53
CA HIS A 74 10.00 -12.93 14.45
C HIS A 74 10.92 -13.90 13.70
N VAL A 75 11.11 -15.10 14.24
CA VAL A 75 11.99 -16.12 13.65
C VAL A 75 11.15 -17.27 13.15
N ILE A 76 11.34 -17.62 11.88
CA ILE A 76 10.77 -18.79 11.23
C ILE A 76 11.90 -19.79 11.02
N GLU A 77 11.69 -21.01 11.50
CA GLU A 77 12.65 -22.12 11.38
C GLU A 77 12.09 -23.17 10.43
N GLY A 78 12.96 -23.70 9.56
CA GLY A 78 12.60 -24.71 8.56
C GLY A 78 12.01 -24.13 7.28
N ALA A 79 11.77 -25.03 6.31
CA ALA A 79 11.20 -24.66 5.02
C ALA A 79 9.72 -24.28 5.14
N VAL A 80 9.28 -23.36 4.28
CA VAL A 80 7.90 -22.86 4.20
C VAL A 80 7.36 -23.16 2.80
N ASP A 81 6.21 -23.83 2.73
CA ASP A 81 5.59 -24.16 1.44
C ASP A 81 4.91 -22.95 0.78
N ILE A 82 4.28 -22.07 1.58
CA ILE A 82 3.51 -20.92 1.08
C ILE A 82 3.81 -19.70 1.95
N VAL A 83 4.20 -18.60 1.28
CA VAL A 83 4.39 -17.29 1.90
C VAL A 83 3.27 -16.35 1.44
N LEU A 84 2.50 -15.83 2.40
CA LEU A 84 1.51 -14.79 2.12
C LEU A 84 2.14 -13.41 2.36
N PHE A 85 2.49 -12.73 1.27
CA PHE A 85 2.96 -11.35 1.30
C PHE A 85 1.81 -10.41 0.89
N GLU A 86 1.23 -9.73 1.88
CA GLU A 86 0.05 -8.85 1.70
C GLU A 86 0.40 -7.39 2.00
N GLY A 87 -0.14 -6.46 1.21
CA GLY A 87 0.03 -5.01 1.41
C GLY A 87 -0.94 -4.20 0.55
N TRP A 88 -1.40 -3.05 1.06
CA TRP A 88 -2.48 -2.25 0.44
C TRP A 88 -2.13 -1.70 -0.95
N CYS A 89 -0.85 -1.44 -1.20
CA CYS A 89 -0.33 -1.02 -2.51
C CYS A 89 0.70 -2.00 -3.08
N LEU A 90 0.78 -3.23 -2.55
CA LEU A 90 1.53 -4.28 -3.22
C LEU A 90 0.89 -4.53 -4.60
N GLY A 91 1.71 -4.70 -5.62
CA GLY A 91 1.25 -4.84 -7.00
C GLY A 91 0.94 -3.53 -7.71
N PHE A 92 1.00 -2.36 -7.05
CA PHE A 92 0.91 -1.08 -7.78
C PHE A 92 2.09 -0.92 -8.74
N HIS A 93 1.85 -0.25 -9.87
CA HIS A 93 2.85 -0.03 -10.90
C HIS A 93 3.16 1.45 -11.07
N SER A 94 4.45 1.74 -11.20
CA SER A 94 4.92 3.02 -11.70
C SER A 94 4.46 3.21 -13.15
N VAL A 95 4.20 4.46 -13.50
CA VAL A 95 3.77 4.87 -14.83
C VAL A 95 4.85 5.75 -15.47
N PRO A 96 4.94 5.77 -16.82
CA PRO A 96 5.84 6.68 -17.51
C PRO A 96 5.60 8.13 -17.10
N MET A 97 6.67 8.91 -16.96
CA MET A 97 6.58 10.32 -16.55
C MET A 97 5.68 11.17 -17.45
N SER A 98 5.65 10.88 -18.76
CA SER A 98 4.76 11.55 -19.70
C SER A 98 3.28 11.27 -19.43
N VAL A 99 2.95 10.04 -19.01
CA VAL A 99 1.59 9.66 -18.60
C VAL A 99 1.22 10.37 -17.31
N LEU A 100 2.09 10.34 -16.30
CA LEU A 100 1.86 11.01 -15.01
C LEU A 100 1.63 12.52 -15.20
N GLN A 101 2.49 13.18 -15.98
CA GLN A 101 2.34 14.61 -16.29
C GLN A 101 1.02 14.90 -16.99
N ARG A 102 0.63 14.09 -17.98
CA ARG A 102 -0.64 14.27 -18.68
C ARG A 102 -1.84 14.06 -17.76
N THR A 103 -1.82 13.05 -16.91
CA THR A 103 -2.87 12.77 -15.93
C THR A 103 -3.05 13.94 -14.96
N MET A 104 -1.94 14.49 -14.43
CA MET A 104 -1.98 15.67 -13.55
C MET A 104 -2.52 16.92 -14.27
N GLU A 105 -2.19 17.11 -15.55
CA GLU A 105 -2.72 18.23 -16.34
C GLU A 105 -4.22 18.12 -16.54
N VAL A 106 -4.71 16.94 -16.95
CA VAL A 106 -6.15 16.69 -17.18
C VAL A 106 -6.96 16.87 -15.91
N ALA A 107 -6.42 16.47 -14.74
CA ALA A 107 -7.12 16.56 -13.47
C ALA A 107 -7.50 17.98 -13.04
N LYS A 108 -6.84 19.02 -13.60
CA LYS A 108 -7.20 20.43 -13.35
C LYS A 108 -8.61 20.79 -13.83
N ASP A 109 -9.11 20.08 -14.85
CA ASP A 109 -10.41 20.34 -15.47
C ASP A 109 -11.49 19.32 -15.04
N VAL A 110 -11.17 18.37 -14.15
CA VAL A 110 -12.10 17.32 -13.71
C VAL A 110 -12.88 17.77 -12.47
N THR A 111 -14.20 17.58 -12.48
CA THR A 111 -15.07 17.85 -11.33
C THR A 111 -15.97 16.64 -11.05
N PRO A 112 -15.98 16.09 -9.81
CA PRO A 112 -15.13 16.46 -8.68
C PRO A 112 -13.65 16.14 -8.94
N ALA A 113 -12.75 16.96 -8.38
CA ALA A 113 -11.32 16.74 -8.54
C ALA A 113 -10.89 15.40 -7.92
N PRO A 114 -10.03 14.62 -8.60
CA PRO A 114 -9.48 13.39 -8.03
C PRO A 114 -8.56 13.71 -6.84
N ALA A 115 -8.37 12.75 -5.94
CA ALA A 115 -7.56 12.95 -4.73
C ALA A 115 -6.11 13.33 -5.04
N TYR A 116 -5.52 12.79 -6.11
CA TYR A 116 -4.15 13.14 -6.50
C TYR A 116 -4.00 14.60 -6.97
N ALA A 117 -5.07 15.30 -7.35
CA ALA A 117 -5.02 16.71 -7.76
C ALA A 117 -4.67 17.66 -6.61
N ALA A 118 -4.77 17.20 -5.35
CA ALA A 118 -4.36 17.98 -4.18
C ALA A 118 -2.84 18.08 -3.99
N TYR A 119 -2.06 17.38 -4.82
CA TYR A 119 -0.61 17.26 -4.70
C TYR A 119 0.09 17.81 -5.95
N THR A 120 1.37 18.17 -5.83
CA THR A 120 2.15 18.61 -6.99
C THR A 120 2.60 17.42 -7.85
N LEU A 121 2.95 17.67 -9.12
CA LEU A 121 3.57 16.64 -9.96
C LEU A 121 4.82 16.06 -9.28
N GLN A 122 5.62 16.90 -8.61
CA GLN A 122 6.83 16.44 -7.91
C GLN A 122 6.50 15.46 -6.79
N ASP A 123 5.44 15.73 -6.02
CA ASP A 123 5.03 14.88 -4.90
C ASP A 123 4.68 13.48 -5.36
N VAL A 124 3.81 13.38 -6.38
CA VAL A 124 3.38 12.08 -6.94
C VAL A 124 4.48 11.40 -7.75
N SER A 125 5.41 12.16 -8.33
CA SER A 125 6.57 11.60 -9.06
C SER A 125 7.53 10.87 -8.14
N LEU A 126 7.71 11.35 -6.91
CA LEU A 126 8.51 10.65 -5.90
C LEU A 126 7.86 9.31 -5.53
N ILE A 127 6.55 9.29 -5.29
CA ILE A 127 5.83 8.03 -5.03
C ILE A 127 5.97 7.06 -6.22
N ASN A 128 5.84 7.57 -7.45
CA ASN A 128 6.02 6.81 -8.67
C ASN A 128 7.43 6.19 -8.80
N GLN A 129 8.47 6.93 -8.43
CA GLN A 129 9.86 6.44 -8.44
C GLN A 129 10.08 5.35 -7.39
N GLU A 130 9.57 5.54 -6.18
CA GLU A 130 9.69 4.56 -5.10
C GLU A 130 8.92 3.26 -5.42
N LEU A 131 7.79 3.35 -6.11
CA LEU A 131 7.09 2.18 -6.66
C LEU A 131 7.94 1.41 -7.67
N ALA A 132 8.65 2.11 -8.56
CA ALA A 132 9.53 1.45 -9.53
C ALA A 132 10.65 0.64 -8.85
N VAL A 133 11.13 1.09 -7.69
CA VAL A 133 12.08 0.33 -6.87
C VAL A 133 11.44 -0.98 -6.38
N TRP A 134 10.21 -0.94 -5.89
CA TRP A 134 9.49 -2.14 -5.42
C TRP A 134 9.19 -3.12 -6.55
N GLU A 135 8.78 -2.60 -7.71
CA GLU A 135 8.53 -3.41 -8.89
C GLU A 135 9.75 -4.21 -9.33
N GLN A 136 10.94 -3.62 -9.21
CA GLN A 136 12.19 -4.27 -9.56
C GLN A 136 12.65 -5.25 -8.48
N ALA A 137 12.51 -4.86 -7.21
CA ALA A 137 13.08 -5.61 -6.09
C ALA A 137 12.18 -6.76 -5.61
N TRP A 138 10.88 -6.52 -5.49
CA TRP A 138 9.96 -7.49 -4.85
C TRP A 138 9.16 -8.30 -5.86
N TYR A 139 8.64 -7.69 -6.92
CA TYR A 139 7.65 -8.38 -7.78
C TYR A 139 8.21 -9.59 -8.54
N PRO A 140 9.49 -9.65 -8.94
CA PRO A 140 10.07 -10.87 -9.51
C PRO A 140 10.12 -12.06 -8.54
N LEU A 141 9.96 -11.82 -7.24
CA LEU A 141 9.97 -12.84 -6.19
C LEU A 141 8.57 -13.35 -5.85
N LEU A 142 7.52 -12.84 -6.51
CA LEU A 142 6.12 -13.20 -6.25
C LEU A 142 5.57 -14.08 -7.37
N ASP A 143 5.26 -15.34 -7.04
CA ASP A 143 4.82 -16.35 -8.02
C ASP A 143 3.38 -16.13 -8.51
N ALA A 144 2.48 -15.71 -7.61
CA ALA A 144 1.07 -15.50 -7.89
C ALA A 144 0.56 -14.26 -7.16
N PHE A 145 -0.57 -13.70 -7.62
CA PHE A 145 -1.11 -12.47 -7.07
C PHE A 145 -2.63 -12.52 -6.88
N ILE A 146 -3.09 -12.15 -5.69
CA ILE A 146 -4.50 -12.02 -5.37
C ILE A 146 -4.80 -10.54 -5.11
N GLN A 147 -5.66 -9.94 -5.94
CA GLN A 147 -6.11 -8.58 -5.77
C GLN A 147 -7.53 -8.55 -5.19
N LEU A 148 -7.70 -7.90 -4.04
CA LEU A 148 -9.00 -7.55 -3.50
C LEU A 148 -9.44 -6.21 -4.10
N TYR A 149 -10.44 -6.21 -4.97
CA TYR A 149 -10.84 -5.01 -5.71
C TYR A 149 -12.26 -4.56 -5.34
N PRO A 150 -12.45 -3.35 -4.77
CA PRO A 150 -13.77 -2.82 -4.48
C PRO A 150 -14.56 -2.57 -5.76
N ILE A 151 -15.83 -2.97 -5.80
CA ILE A 151 -16.75 -2.66 -6.89
C ILE A 151 -17.86 -1.74 -6.43
N THR A 152 -18.20 -0.77 -7.27
CA THR A 152 -19.26 0.21 -7.03
C THR A 152 -20.12 0.36 -8.29
N PRO A 153 -21.33 0.94 -8.18
CA PRO A 153 -22.16 1.20 -9.35
C PRO A 153 -21.43 2.07 -10.39
N PRO A 154 -21.76 1.93 -11.70
CA PRO A 154 -21.17 2.75 -12.75
C PRO A 154 -21.21 4.24 -12.44
N GLY A 155 -20.12 4.95 -12.73
CA GLY A 155 -19.99 6.39 -12.47
C GLY A 155 -19.56 6.73 -11.04
N THR A 156 -19.37 5.74 -10.16
CA THR A 156 -18.78 5.93 -8.83
C THR A 156 -17.35 5.38 -8.82
N SER A 157 -16.44 6.06 -8.12
CA SER A 157 -15.08 5.54 -7.95
C SER A 157 -15.10 4.34 -7.00
N PRO A 158 -14.45 3.21 -7.33
CA PRO A 158 -14.35 2.07 -6.42
C PRO A 158 -13.67 2.45 -5.09
N TRP A 159 -12.82 3.46 -5.10
CA TRP A 159 -12.11 3.96 -3.92
C TRP A 159 -13.00 4.74 -2.95
N SER A 160 -14.24 5.08 -3.34
CA SER A 160 -15.20 5.74 -2.44
C SER A 160 -15.54 4.87 -1.22
N LEU A 161 -15.40 3.55 -1.32
CA LEU A 161 -15.67 2.59 -0.24
C LEU A 161 -14.54 2.57 0.82
N VAL A 162 -13.33 2.99 0.47
CA VAL A 162 -12.16 2.92 1.36
C VAL A 162 -12.39 3.72 2.64
N TYR A 163 -12.96 4.92 2.53
CA TYR A 163 -13.27 5.74 3.70
C TYR A 163 -14.33 5.09 4.59
N ALA A 164 -15.45 4.63 4.00
CA ALA A 164 -16.54 4.00 4.75
C ALA A 164 -16.03 2.78 5.52
N TRP A 165 -15.28 1.90 4.86
CA TRP A 165 -14.72 0.71 5.50
C TRP A 165 -13.70 1.05 6.58
N ARG A 166 -12.84 2.05 6.34
CA ARG A 166 -11.85 2.47 7.34
C ARG A 166 -12.52 3.10 8.56
N LEU A 167 -13.61 3.84 8.38
CA LEU A 167 -14.39 4.45 9.45
C LEU A 167 -15.07 3.38 10.31
N GLU A 168 -15.73 2.41 9.69
CA GLU A 168 -16.33 1.27 10.40
C GLU A 168 -15.29 0.48 11.23
N ALA A 169 -14.10 0.27 10.66
CA ALA A 169 -13.00 -0.39 11.36
C ALA A 169 -12.54 0.43 12.59
N GLU A 170 -12.44 1.76 12.46
CA GLU A 170 -12.07 2.63 13.58
C GLU A 170 -13.12 2.61 14.70
N HIS A 171 -14.41 2.70 14.33
CA HIS A 171 -15.50 2.63 15.31
C HIS A 171 -15.55 1.28 16.03
N THR A 172 -15.37 0.17 15.29
CA THR A 172 -15.31 -1.18 15.86
C THR A 172 -14.13 -1.32 16.83
N MET A 173 -12.96 -0.77 16.49
CA MET A 173 -11.79 -0.76 17.38
C MET A 173 -12.06 0.05 18.64
N LYS A 174 -12.58 1.27 18.51
CA LYS A 174 -12.92 2.18 19.62
C LYS A 174 -13.89 1.53 20.60
N GLN A 175 -14.88 0.79 20.11
CA GLN A 175 -15.82 0.04 20.97
C GLN A 175 -15.13 -1.03 21.83
N ARG A 176 -14.00 -1.59 21.38
CA ARG A 176 -13.28 -2.69 22.06
C ARG A 176 -12.17 -2.22 23.00
N ASN A 177 -11.65 -1.01 22.83
CA ASN A 177 -10.51 -0.50 23.60
C ASN A 177 -10.84 0.71 24.49
N GLY A 178 -12.13 0.96 24.75
CA GLY A 178 -12.58 2.04 25.63
C GLY A 178 -12.61 3.43 24.97
N GLY A 179 -12.76 3.50 23.65
CA GLY A 179 -12.94 4.74 22.90
C GLY A 179 -11.66 5.36 22.34
N HIS A 180 -10.52 4.69 22.49
CA HIS A 180 -9.22 5.19 22.04
C HIS A 180 -9.05 4.97 20.54
N GLY A 181 -8.86 6.06 19.80
CA GLY A 181 -8.67 6.03 18.35
C GLY A 181 -8.87 7.40 17.72
N MET A 182 -8.80 7.44 16.40
CA MET A 182 -9.03 8.63 15.60
C MET A 182 -10.49 9.12 15.67
N THR A 183 -10.68 10.42 15.48
CA THR A 183 -11.99 11.00 15.12
C THR A 183 -12.31 10.70 13.67
N ASP A 184 -13.58 10.89 13.28
CA ASP A 184 -14.05 10.62 11.92
C ASP A 184 -13.35 11.54 10.89
N GLU A 185 -13.01 12.77 11.28
CA GLU A 185 -12.22 13.73 10.50
C GLU A 185 -10.75 13.28 10.37
N GLN A 186 -10.17 12.76 11.45
CA GLN A 186 -8.81 12.21 11.42
C GLN A 186 -8.74 10.96 10.54
N VAL A 187 -9.76 10.09 10.58
CA VAL A 187 -9.88 8.95 9.66
C VAL A 187 -9.97 9.44 8.22
N LYS A 188 -10.75 10.50 7.95
CA LYS A 188 -10.87 11.07 6.61
C LYS A 188 -9.53 11.60 6.12
N ALA A 189 -8.83 12.39 6.92
CA ALA A 189 -7.50 12.92 6.60
C ALA A 189 -6.47 11.78 6.42
N PHE A 190 -6.56 10.73 7.24
CA PHE A 190 -5.75 9.53 7.10
C PHE A 190 -5.98 8.88 5.73
N VAL A 191 -7.23 8.57 5.37
CA VAL A 191 -7.57 7.91 4.09
C VAL A 191 -7.20 8.78 2.89
N GLN A 192 -7.40 10.10 2.98
CA GLN A 192 -7.04 11.04 1.92
C GLN A 192 -5.57 10.94 1.50
N ARG A 193 -4.67 10.60 2.42
CA ARG A 193 -3.25 10.40 2.08
C ARG A 193 -3.01 9.19 1.18
N TYR A 194 -3.89 8.18 1.15
CA TYR A 194 -3.71 6.93 0.40
C TYR A 194 -4.40 6.95 -0.96
N LEU A 195 -5.52 7.69 -1.08
CA LEU A 195 -6.32 7.75 -2.31
C LEU A 195 -5.54 8.14 -3.58
N PRO A 196 -4.60 9.10 -3.56
CA PRO A 196 -3.80 9.43 -4.74
C PRO A 196 -3.13 8.22 -5.38
N SER A 197 -2.61 7.31 -4.55
CA SER A 197 -1.91 6.13 -5.05
C SER A 197 -2.87 5.09 -5.62
N TYR A 198 -4.05 4.91 -4.99
CA TYR A 198 -5.10 4.07 -5.56
C TYR A 198 -5.55 4.59 -6.95
N GLU A 199 -5.71 5.90 -7.09
CA GLU A 199 -6.17 6.52 -8.33
C GLU A 199 -5.12 6.54 -9.44
N LEU A 200 -3.82 6.63 -9.09
CA LEU A 200 -2.73 6.74 -10.06
C LEU A 200 -2.07 5.40 -10.43
N PHE A 201 -1.90 4.49 -9.47
CA PHE A 201 -0.93 3.40 -9.59
C PHE A 201 -1.54 1.99 -9.44
N THR A 202 -2.85 1.89 -9.19
CA THR A 202 -3.49 0.58 -9.07
C THR A 202 -3.32 -0.24 -10.34
N LEU A 203 -2.84 -1.47 -10.17
CA LEU A 203 -2.76 -2.47 -11.21
C LEU A 203 -4.15 -2.86 -11.74
N ASP A 204 -4.29 -2.86 -13.07
CA ASP A 204 -5.33 -3.65 -13.71
C ASP A 204 -4.84 -5.09 -13.91
N LEU A 205 -5.16 -5.97 -12.95
CA LEU A 205 -4.72 -7.36 -12.96
C LEU A 205 -5.24 -8.12 -14.20
N ARG A 206 -6.29 -7.59 -14.84
CA ARG A 206 -6.94 -8.16 -16.02
C ARG A 206 -6.17 -7.86 -17.32
N SER A 207 -5.23 -6.92 -17.27
CA SER A 207 -4.41 -6.60 -18.44
C SER A 207 -3.55 -7.81 -18.82
N ALA A 208 -3.50 -8.14 -20.11
CA ALA A 208 -2.58 -9.15 -20.65
C ALA A 208 -1.10 -8.75 -20.46
N SER A 209 -0.82 -7.48 -20.17
CA SER A 209 0.52 -6.99 -19.80
C SER A 209 0.86 -7.17 -18.33
N SER A 210 -0.07 -7.67 -17.50
CA SER A 210 0.18 -7.93 -16.09
C SER A 210 1.27 -8.98 -15.92
N ARG A 211 2.21 -8.74 -14.98
CA ARG A 211 3.23 -9.73 -14.61
C ARG A 211 2.62 -11.06 -14.17
N TRP A 212 1.46 -11.00 -13.53
CA TRP A 212 0.75 -12.16 -13.00
C TRP A 212 -0.34 -12.65 -13.94
N HIS A 213 -0.25 -12.34 -15.24
CA HIS A 213 -1.13 -12.97 -16.22
C HIS A 213 -0.98 -14.52 -16.15
N GLY A 214 -2.10 -15.23 -16.11
CA GLY A 214 -2.17 -16.68 -15.86
C GLY A 214 -1.91 -17.14 -14.42
N HIS A 215 -1.52 -16.24 -13.52
CA HIS A 215 -1.21 -16.53 -12.11
C HIS A 215 -1.84 -15.48 -11.17
N GLY A 216 -2.90 -14.83 -11.64
CA GLY A 216 -3.55 -13.69 -10.99
C GLY A 216 -5.02 -13.97 -10.75
N MET A 217 -5.49 -13.71 -9.53
CA MET A 217 -6.91 -13.77 -9.19
C MET A 217 -7.36 -12.41 -8.67
N ARG A 218 -8.48 -11.87 -9.17
CA ARG A 218 -9.09 -10.68 -8.59
C ARG A 218 -10.43 -11.06 -7.96
N ILE A 219 -10.54 -10.76 -6.68
CA ILE A 219 -11.76 -10.94 -5.90
C ILE A 219 -12.45 -9.60 -5.85
N GLU A 220 -13.65 -9.53 -6.42
CA GLU A 220 -14.46 -8.32 -6.42
C GLU A 220 -15.26 -8.24 -5.12
N ILE A 221 -15.15 -7.10 -4.45
CA ILE A 221 -15.71 -6.86 -3.12
C ILE A 221 -16.78 -5.77 -3.19
N GLN A 222 -18.00 -6.13 -2.85
CA GLN A 222 -19.15 -5.22 -2.76
C GLN A 222 -19.05 -4.35 -1.50
N ALA A 223 -19.84 -3.28 -1.43
CA ALA A 223 -19.87 -2.36 -0.29
C ALA A 223 -20.11 -3.05 1.08
N ASP A 224 -20.87 -4.14 1.12
CA ASP A 224 -21.13 -4.95 2.32
C ASP A 224 -20.03 -5.98 2.63
N ARG A 225 -18.93 -5.96 1.87
CA ARG A 225 -17.81 -6.90 1.90
C ARG A 225 -18.15 -8.32 1.43
N SER A 226 -19.32 -8.53 0.83
CA SER A 226 -19.56 -9.76 0.08
C SER A 226 -18.60 -9.84 -1.11
N ALA A 227 -18.06 -11.04 -1.35
CA ALA A 227 -16.96 -11.25 -2.28
C ALA A 227 -17.34 -12.26 -3.35
N GLN A 228 -17.01 -11.94 -4.59
CA GLN A 228 -17.08 -12.85 -5.72
C GLN A 228 -15.70 -12.99 -6.34
N ALA A 229 -15.18 -14.22 -6.39
CA ALA A 229 -13.91 -14.49 -7.05
C ALA A 229 -14.10 -14.45 -8.57
N ILE A 230 -13.22 -13.72 -9.26
CA ILE A 230 -13.08 -13.76 -10.71
C ILE A 230 -11.65 -14.20 -11.01
N GLU A 231 -11.52 -15.39 -11.58
CA GLU A 231 -10.24 -15.90 -12.07
C GLU A 231 -9.94 -15.29 -13.43
N TYR A 232 -8.70 -14.84 -13.62
CA TYR A 232 -8.23 -14.32 -14.88
C TYR A 232 -7.16 -15.29 -15.42
N THR A 233 -7.56 -16.08 -16.42
CA THR A 233 -6.71 -17.04 -17.12
C THR A 233 -5.61 -16.38 -17.93
#